data_AF-X1DYP0-F1
#
_entry.id   AF-X1DYP0-F1
#
_cell.length_a   1.000
_cell.length_b   1.000
_cell.length_c   1.000
_cell.angle_alpha   90.00
_cell.angle_beta   90.00
_cell.angle_gamma   90.00
#
_symmetry.space_group_name_H-M   'P 1'
#
loop_
_entity.id
_entity.type
_entity.pdbx_description
1 polymer ?
#
loop_
_entity_poly.entity_id
_entity_poly.type
_entity_poly.pdbx_seq_one_letter_code
_entity_poly.pdbx_strand_id
1 'polypeptide(L)'
;MVLNGPPNEAFRNVALWLYAGGESIFLQDANCLIMKTNQLAEIIKFLWETFPDIKRVTSYARSKTAAKKKLAELTELHDAGLSRLHIGLESGYDP
;
A
#
# COMPACT_ATOMS: atom_id res chain seq x y z
N MET A 1 -15.12 -26.74 8.73
CA MET A 1 -15.20 -25.90 7.50
C MET A 1 -14.48 -24.60 7.82
N VAL A 2 -13.55 -24.13 6.98
CA VAL A 2 -12.64 -22.99 7.29
C VAL A 2 -13.39 -21.65 7.41
N LEU A 3 -14.65 -21.59 6.97
CA LEU A 3 -15.49 -20.39 7.06
C LEU A 3 -16.65 -20.64 8.02
N ASN A 4 -16.76 -19.79 9.04
CA ASN A 4 -17.86 -19.81 10.03
C ASN A 4 -19.13 -19.10 9.52
N GLY A 5 -19.27 -18.94 8.20
CA GLY A 5 -20.38 -18.23 7.55
C GLY A 5 -20.11 -17.97 6.06
N PRO A 6 -21.11 -17.47 5.31
CA PRO A 6 -20.91 -17.10 3.92
C PRO A 6 -19.86 -15.98 3.81
N PRO A 7 -18.90 -16.08 2.88
CA PRO A 7 -17.86 -15.07 2.72
C PRO A 7 -18.45 -13.72 2.30
N ASN A 8 -17.97 -12.64 2.92
CA ASN A 8 -18.34 -11.27 2.56
C ASN A 8 -17.58 -10.79 1.29
N GLU A 9 -17.86 -9.58 0.84
CA GLU A 9 -17.23 -9.03 -0.37
C GLU A 9 -15.71 -8.92 -0.26
N ALA A 10 -15.19 -8.58 0.93
CA ALA A 10 -13.75 -8.50 1.15
C ALA A 10 -13.08 -9.87 0.93
N PHE A 11 -13.66 -10.93 1.48
CA PHE A 11 -13.20 -12.29 1.24
C PHE A 11 -13.25 -12.65 -0.24
N ARG A 12 -14.35 -12.33 -0.93
CA ARG A 12 -14.48 -12.57 -2.37
C ARG A 12 -13.40 -11.86 -3.19
N ASN A 13 -13.10 -10.61 -2.86
CA ASN A 13 -12.07 -9.83 -3.56
C ASN A 13 -10.68 -10.43 -3.36
N VAL A 14 -10.33 -10.82 -2.13
CA VAL A 14 -9.05 -11.49 -1.84
C VAL A 14 -8.97 -12.84 -2.54
N ALA A 15 -10.03 -13.64 -2.53
CA ALA A 15 -10.06 -14.94 -3.20
C ALA A 15 -9.89 -14.82 -4.72
N LEU A 16 -10.56 -13.85 -5.36
CA LEU A 16 -10.40 -13.58 -6.80
C LEU A 16 -8.99 -13.05 -7.12
N TRP A 17 -8.42 -12.22 -6.25
CA TRP A 17 -7.06 -11.73 -6.40
C TRP A 17 -6.01 -12.85 -6.30
N LEU A 18 -6.15 -13.75 -5.32
CA LEU A 18 -5.30 -14.95 -5.18
C LEU A 18 -5.45 -15.87 -6.40
N TYR A 19 -6.68 -16.10 -6.87
CA TYR A 19 -6.95 -16.88 -8.07
C TYR A 19 -6.27 -16.30 -9.32
N ALA A 20 -6.19 -14.96 -9.41
CA ALA A 20 -5.52 -14.25 -10.50
C ALA A 20 -3.98 -14.13 -10.32
N GLY A 21 -3.40 -14.78 -9.32
CA GLY A 21 -1.94 -14.86 -9.09
C GLY A 21 -1.45 -14.14 -7.83
N GLY A 22 -2.23 -13.21 -7.26
CA GLY A 22 -1.91 -12.64 -5.95
C GLY A 22 -0.59 -11.88 -5.85
N GLU A 23 -0.05 -11.34 -6.95
CA GLU A 23 1.34 -10.83 -6.96
C GLU A 23 1.48 -9.37 -6.54
N SER A 24 0.42 -8.57 -6.59
CA SER A 24 0.53 -7.13 -6.32
C SER A 24 -0.55 -6.64 -5.37
N ILE A 25 -0.15 -5.84 -4.38
CA ILE A 25 -1.05 -5.19 -3.44
C ILE A 25 -1.07 -3.69 -3.70
N PHE A 26 -2.27 -3.13 -3.67
CA PHE A 26 -2.50 -1.70 -3.71
C PHE A 26 -3.12 -1.24 -2.39
N LEU A 27 -2.39 -0.42 -1.63
CA LEU A 27 -2.91 0.27 -0.46
C LEU A 27 -3.88 1.35 -0.94
N GLN A 28 -5.15 1.12 -0.65
CA GLN A 28 -6.25 2.01 -1.02
C GLN A 28 -6.35 3.18 -0.04
N ASP A 29 -7.20 4.15 -0.37
CA ASP A 29 -7.25 5.51 0.18
C ASP A 29 -6.21 6.45 -0.46
N ALA A 30 -6.65 7.65 -0.85
CA ALA A 30 -5.95 8.52 -1.80
C ALA A 30 -4.60 9.05 -1.30
N ASN A 31 -4.21 8.78 -0.04
CA ASN A 31 -2.99 9.30 0.56
C ASN A 31 -2.50 8.49 1.78
N CYS A 32 -2.17 7.19 1.64
CA CYS A 32 -1.65 6.40 2.77
C CYS A 32 -0.39 7.00 3.41
N LEU A 33 0.39 7.78 2.66
CA LEU A 33 1.59 8.46 3.15
C LEU A 33 1.32 9.49 4.27
N ILE A 34 0.06 9.85 4.53
CA ILE A 34 -0.33 10.70 5.66
C ILE A 34 -0.19 10.00 7.01
N MET A 35 -0.18 8.66 7.02
CA MET A 35 -0.01 7.88 8.24
C MET A 35 1.35 8.13 8.90
N LYS A 36 1.43 7.82 10.19
CA LYS A 36 2.73 7.75 10.87
C LYS A 36 3.58 6.68 10.18
N THR A 37 4.83 7.02 9.91
CA THR A 37 5.75 6.21 9.09
C THR A 37 5.90 4.80 9.65
N ASN A 38 6.10 4.68 10.96
CA ASN A 38 6.24 3.40 11.64
C ASN A 38 4.98 2.51 11.51
N GLN A 39 3.78 3.08 11.60
CA GLN A 39 2.53 2.34 11.45
C GLN A 39 2.33 1.86 10.02
N LEU A 40 2.64 2.70 9.04
CA LEU A 40 2.56 2.31 7.63
C LEU A 40 3.59 1.22 7.31
N ALA A 41 4.82 1.35 7.81
CA ALA A 41 5.86 0.33 7.67
C ALA A 41 5.46 -1.01 8.29
N GLU A 42 4.82 -1.00 9.46
CA GLU A 42 4.29 -2.21 10.12
C GLU A 42 3.23 -2.89 9.25
N ILE A 43 2.28 -2.14 8.69
CA ILE A 43 1.26 -2.67 7.77
C ILE A 43 1.92 -3.30 6.55
N ILE A 44 2.89 -2.62 5.93
CA ILE A 44 3.56 -3.13 4.74
C ILE A 44 4.30 -4.44 5.06
N LYS A 45 5.04 -4.50 6.17
CA LYS A 45 5.74 -5.73 6.60
C LYS A 45 4.76 -6.87 6.83
N PHE A 46 3.64 -6.61 7.50
CA PHE A 46 2.60 -7.60 7.71
C PHE A 46 2.04 -8.16 6.39
N LEU A 47 1.89 -7.33 5.36
CA LEU A 47 1.46 -7.81 4.03
C LEU A 47 2.48 -8.75 3.39
N TRP A 48 3.78 -8.43 3.48
CA TRP A 48 4.85 -9.29 2.98
C TRP A 48 4.95 -10.62 3.75
N GLU A 49 4.71 -10.60 5.06
CA GLU A 49 4.67 -11.81 5.89
C GLU A 49 3.43 -12.68 5.58
N THR A 50 2.29 -12.04 5.31
CA THR A 50 1.01 -12.73 5.07
C THR A 50 0.94 -13.34 3.68
N PHE A 51 1.47 -12.65 2.66
CA PHE A 51 1.39 -13.05 1.26
C PHE A 51 2.79 -13.18 0.66
N PRO A 52 3.49 -14.30 0.89
CA PRO A 52 4.91 -14.45 0.53
C PRO A 52 5.20 -14.39 -0.97
N ASP A 53 4.19 -14.60 -1.81
CA ASP A 53 4.32 -14.57 -3.27
C ASP A 53 4.19 -13.18 -3.88
N ILE A 54 3.79 -12.16 -3.10
CA ILE A 54 3.68 -10.79 -3.62
C ILE A 54 5.04 -10.31 -4.11
N LYS A 55 5.02 -9.49 -5.16
CA LYS A 55 6.19 -8.90 -5.80
C LYS A 55 6.23 -7.39 -5.61
N ARG A 56 5.11 -6.78 -5.22
CA ARG A 56 4.97 -5.32 -5.18
C ARG A 56 3.89 -4.85 -4.22
N VAL A 57 4.23 -3.84 -3.42
CA VAL A 57 3.26 -3.03 -2.66
C VAL A 57 3.27 -1.60 -3.19
N THR A 58 2.10 -1.07 -3.53
CA THR A 58 1.93 0.23 -4.18
C THR A 58 0.88 1.05 -3.42
N SER A 59 1.03 2.37 -3.38
CA SER A 59 0.03 3.29 -2.82
C SER A 59 -0.15 4.52 -3.69
N TYR A 60 -1.31 5.18 -3.58
CA TYR A 60 -1.41 6.60 -3.92
C TYR A 60 -0.72 7.46 -2.85
N ALA A 61 -0.22 8.62 -3.25
CA ALA A 61 0.23 9.67 -2.35
C ALA A 61 -0.02 11.06 -2.94
N ARG A 62 -0.18 12.05 -2.07
CA ARG A 62 -0.24 13.46 -2.47
C ARG A 62 1.16 14.07 -2.46
N SER A 63 1.48 14.87 -3.48
CA SER A 63 2.75 15.61 -3.59
C SER A 63 3.06 16.41 -2.32
N LYS A 64 2.07 17.13 -1.78
CA LYS A 64 2.19 17.89 -0.52
C LYS A 64 2.51 17.04 0.71
N THR A 65 2.08 15.78 0.74
CA THR A 65 2.36 14.87 1.86
C THR A 65 3.76 14.28 1.72
N ALA A 66 4.12 13.86 0.51
CA ALA A 66 5.46 13.39 0.21
C ALA A 66 6.52 14.45 0.51
N ALA A 67 6.29 15.71 0.12
CA ALA A 67 7.20 16.82 0.37
C ALA A 67 7.43 17.13 1.86
N LYS A 68 6.53 16.69 2.75
CA LYS A 68 6.66 16.89 4.21
C LYS A 68 7.40 15.75 4.92
N LYS A 69 7.58 14.60 4.27
CA LYS A 69 8.32 13.47 4.84
C LYS A 69 9.81 13.74 4.73
N LYS A 70 10.55 13.39 5.78
CA LYS A 70 12.02 13.36 5.74
C LYS A 70 12.48 12.22 4.84
N LEU A 71 13.66 12.36 4.26
CA LEU A 71 14.28 11.29 3.46
C LEU A 71 14.35 9.97 4.23
N ALA A 72 14.77 10.01 5.50
CA ALA A 72 14.84 8.82 6.35
C ALA A 72 13.49 8.10 6.51
N GLU A 73 12.38 8.84 6.57
CA GLU A 73 11.04 8.25 6.64
C GLU A 73 10.65 7.56 5.32
N LEU A 74 11.03 8.15 4.18
CA LEU A 74 10.78 7.55 2.88
C LEU A 74 11.65 6.30 2.66
N THR A 75 12.90 6.33 3.11
CA THR A 75 13.80 5.17 3.14
C THR A 75 13.22 4.05 4.01
N GLU A 76 12.72 4.37 5.21
CA GLU A 76 12.09 3.37 6.08
C GLU A 76 10.91 2.67 5.41
N LEU A 77 10.05 3.41 4.69
CA LEU A 77 8.92 2.82 3.96
C LEU A 77 9.37 1.96 2.77
N HIS A 78 10.38 2.41 2.03
CA HIS A 78 10.98 1.64 0.95
C HIS A 78 11.54 0.31 1.48
N ASP A 79 12.30 0.36 2.58
CA ASP A 79 12.95 -0.80 3.18
C ASP A 79 11.93 -1.76 3.82
N ALA A 80 10.79 -1.24 4.31
CA ALA A 80 9.65 -2.05 4.70
C ALA A 80 8.98 -2.76 3.52
N GLY A 81 9.27 -2.36 2.27
CA GLY A 81 8.80 -3.00 1.05
C GLY A 81 7.77 -2.20 0.25
N LEU A 82 7.59 -0.89 0.53
CA LEU A 82 6.78 -0.01 -0.31
C LEU A 82 7.53 0.27 -1.63
N SER A 83 7.09 -0.40 -2.69
CA SER A 83 7.85 -0.41 -3.95
C SER A 83 7.53 0.78 -4.87
N ARG A 84 6.34 1.38 -4.75
CA ARG A 84 5.90 2.46 -5.64
C ARG A 84 4.87 3.39 -5.00
N LEU A 85 5.02 4.68 -5.26
CA LEU A 85 4.01 5.70 -5.01
C LEU A 85 3.47 6.26 -6.34
N HIS A 86 2.15 6.29 -6.49
CA HIS A 86 1.49 7.05 -7.56
C HIS A 86 1.13 8.44 -7.01
N ILE A 87 1.73 9.49 -7.57
CA ILE A 87 1.60 10.85 -7.08
C ILE A 87 0.87 11.72 -8.10
N GLY A 88 -0.22 12.33 -7.67
CA GLY A 88 -0.86 13.44 -8.40
C GLY A 88 0.00 14.70 -8.26
N LEU A 89 0.69 15.09 -9.35
CA LEU A 89 1.53 16.28 -9.40
C LEU A 89 0.75 17.52 -9.89
N GLU A 90 -0.42 17.30 -10.51
CA GLU A 90 -1.28 18.32 -11.11
C GLU A 90 -0.55 19.16 -12.17
N SER A 91 -0.16 20.40 -11.84
CA SER A 91 0.55 21.33 -12.73
C SER A 91 1.65 22.08 -11.96
N GLY A 92 2.75 22.40 -12.63
CA GLY A 92 3.81 23.29 -12.12
C GLY A 92 3.56 24.78 -12.40
N TYR A 93 2.34 25.13 -12.84
CA TYR A 93 1.93 26.49 -13.17
C TYR A 93 1.38 27.19 -11.93
N ASP A 94 2.09 28.21 -11.44
CA ASP A 94 1.70 29.09 -10.33
C ASP A 94 1.72 30.56 -10.81
N PRO A 95 0.70 31.00 -11.57
CA PRO A 95 0.57 32.38 -12.08
C PRO A 95 -0.04 33.39 -11.11
#